data_AF-A0A2J0MJH8-F1
#
_entry.id   AF-A0A2J0MJH8-F1
#
_cell.length_a   1.000
_cell.length_b   1.000
_cell.length_c   1.000
_cell.angle_alpha   90.00
_cell.angle_beta   90.00
_cell.angle_gamma   90.00
#
_symmetry.space_group_name_H-M   'P 1'
#
loop_
_entity.id
_entity.type
_entity.pdbx_description
1 polymer ?
#
loop_
_entity_poly.entity_id
_entity_poly.type
_entity_poly.pdbx_seq_one_letter_code
_entity_poly.pdbx_strand_id
1 'polypeptide(L)' 'MKALLHICCGPCAVYPARALKNEGFDVDGFFYNPNIHPYSEYKKRYEAVLAAAERLS' A
#
# COMPACT_ATOMS: atom_id res chain seq x y z
N MET A 1 1.88 -14.49 -11.49
CA MET A 1 3.16 -14.34 -10.75
C MET A 1 2.86 -13.62 -9.44
N LYS A 2 3.67 -13.80 -8.38
CA LYS A 2 3.46 -13.10 -7.10
C LYS A 2 4.38 -11.88 -6.99
N ALA A 3 3.86 -10.79 -6.47
CA ALA A 3 4.61 -9.57 -6.20
C ALA A 3 4.33 -9.07 -4.77
N LEU A 4 5.38 -8.65 -4.07
CA LEU A 4 5.27 -7.97 -2.78
C LEU A 4 5.53 -6.48 -2.99
N LEU A 5 4.54 -5.64 -2.71
CA LEU A 5 4.61 -4.21 -2.86
C LEU A 5 4.92 -3.54 -1.52
N HIS A 6 6.09 -2.92 -1.40
CA HIS A 6 6.43 -2.08 -0.26
C HIS A 6 5.70 -0.73 -0.34
N ILE A 7 5.05 -0.33 0.75
CA ILE A 7 4.17 0.83 0.83
C ILE A 7 4.58 1.72 2.01
N CYS A 8 4.79 3.01 1.74
CA CYS A 8 5.03 4.02 2.76
C CYS A 8 3.84 4.98 2.97
N CYS A 9 2.83 4.95 2.08
CA CYS A 9 1.66 5.83 2.10
C CYS A 9 0.50 5.23 1.28
N GLY A 10 -0.75 5.41 1.74
CA GLY A 10 -1.95 4.91 1.05
C GLY A 10 -2.08 5.34 -0.41
N PRO A 11 -2.05 6.65 -0.72
CA PRO A 11 -2.14 7.14 -2.10
C PRO A 11 -1.04 6.60 -3.03
N CYS A 12 0.16 6.41 -2.50
CA CYS A 12 1.33 5.91 -3.23
C CYS A 12 1.13 4.46 -3.70
N ALA A 13 0.34 3.66 -2.97
CA ALA A 13 0.10 2.26 -3.29
C ALA A 13 -0.88 2.05 -4.46
N VAL A 14 -1.77 3.01 -4.73
CA VAL A 14 -2.91 2.81 -5.62
C VAL A 14 -2.50 2.54 -7.06
N TYR A 15 -1.62 3.38 -7.61
CA TYR A 15 -1.21 3.24 -9.01
C TYR A 15 -0.35 1.97 -9.24
N PRO A 16 0.73 1.71 -8.45
CA PRO A 16 1.53 0.51 -8.63
C PRO A 16 0.74 -0.79 -8.44
N ALA A 17 -0.11 -0.86 -7.42
CA ALA A 17 -0.94 -2.05 -7.18
C ALA A 17 -1.87 -2.34 -8.37
N ARG A 18 -2.52 -1.30 -8.91
CA ARG A 18 -3.40 -1.45 -10.07
C ARG A 18 -2.63 -1.84 -11.34
N ALA A 19 -1.47 -1.24 -11.58
CA ALA A 19 -0.63 -1.58 -12.73
C ALA A 19 -0.19 -3.05 -12.68
N LEU A 20 0.34 -3.50 -11.54
CA LEU A 20 0.76 -4.89 -11.33
C LEU A 20 -0.42 -5.88 -11.47
N LYS A 21 -1.60 -5.56 -10.90
CA LYS A 21 -2.80 -6.38 -11.10
C LYS A 21 -3.20 -6.47 -12.58
N ASN A 22 -3.17 -5.36 -13.32
CA ASN A 22 -3.48 -5.35 -14.76
C ASN A 22 -2.48 -6.16 -15.59
N GLU A 23 -1.23 -6.28 -15.13
CA GLU A 23 -0.20 -7.15 -15.71
C GLU A 23 -0.36 -8.63 -15.30
N GLY A 24 -1.35 -8.98 -14.47
CA GLY A 24 -1.63 -10.35 -14.05
C GLY A 24 -0.83 -10.82 -12.83
N PHE A 25 -0.31 -9.89 -12.02
CA PHE A 25 0.31 -10.22 -10.74
C PHE A 25 -0.72 -10.40 -9.62
N ASP A 26 -0.45 -11.39 -8.77
CA ASP A 26 -1.03 -11.55 -7.44
C ASP A 26 -0.19 -10.68 -6.48
N VAL A 27 -0.78 -9.62 -5.94
CA VAL A 27 -0.06 -8.54 -5.25
C VAL A 27 -0.39 -8.53 -3.76
N ASP A 28 0.63 -8.76 -2.93
CA ASP A 28 0.57 -8.57 -1.49
C ASP A 28 1.19 -7.21 -1.10
N GLY A 29 0.58 -6.51 -0.13
CA GLY A 29 1.06 -5.21 0.35
C GLY A 29 1.85 -5.32 1.66
N PHE A 30 3.00 -4.66 1.74
CA PHE A 30 3.80 -4.52 2.96
C PHE A 30 3.94 -3.04 3.35
N PHE A 31 3.26 -2.62 4.42
CA PHE A 31 3.38 -1.25 4.93
C PHE A 31 4.49 -1.11 5.96
N TYR A 32 5.49 -0.27 5.67
CA TYR A 32 6.55 0.03 6.63
C TYR A 32 7.31 1.31 6.27
N ASN A 33 7.47 2.23 7.22
CA ASN A 33 8.43 3.33 7.12
C ASN A 33 8.72 3.89 8.52
N PRO A 34 9.91 3.64 9.10
CA PRO A 34 10.24 4.06 10.46
C PRO A 34 10.48 5.56 10.58
N ASN A 35 10.63 6.27 9.46
CA ASN A 35 10.86 7.72 9.45
C ASN A 35 9.57 8.54 9.56
N ILE A 36 8.39 7.90 9.61
CA ILE A 36 7.13 8.62 9.77
C ILE A 36 6.94 8.98 11.23
N HIS A 37 7.03 10.28 11.51
CA HIS A 37 6.76 10.86 12.81
C HIS A 37 5.79 12.05 12.67
N PRO A 38 4.98 12.32 13.70
CA PRO A 38 4.74 11.51 14.89
C PRO A 38 3.93 10.22 14.60
N TYR A 39 3.75 9.36 15.59
CA TYR A 39 3.00 8.09 15.45
C TYR A 39 1.58 8.26 14.88
N SER A 40 0.92 9.38 15.16
CA SER A 40 -0.40 9.68 14.60
C SER A 40 -0.40 9.75 13.07
N GLU A 41 0.66 10.28 12.46
CA GLU A 41 0.80 10.29 11.00
C GLU A 41 1.09 8.89 10.46
N TYR A 42 1.89 8.08 11.17
CA TYR A 42 2.12 6.67 10.81
C TYR A 42 0.79 5.91 10.78
N LYS A 43 -0.03 6.05 11.82
CA LYS A 43 -1.35 5.43 11.94
C LYS A 43 -2.28 5.89 10.82
N LYS A 44 -2.37 7.20 10.57
CA LYS A 44 -3.20 7.77 9.49
C LYS A 44 -2.82 7.21 8.11
N ARG A 45 -1.52 7.10 7.84
CA ARG A 45 -1.03 6.52 6.58
C ARG A 45 -1.33 5.03 6.47
N TYR A 46 -1.18 4.28 7.56
CA TYR A 46 -1.54 2.86 7.61
C TYR A 46 -3.04 2.65 7.33
N GLU A 47 -3.91 3.42 7.98
CA GLU A 47 -5.36 3.40 7.75
C GLU A 47 -5.70 3.72 6.28
N ALA A 48 -5.01 4.69 5.67
CA ALA A 48 -5.18 4.99 4.26
C ALA A 48 -4.75 3.84 3.33
N VAL A 49 -3.74 3.03 3.71
CA VAL A 49 -3.34 1.83 2.96
C VAL A 49 -4.42 0.75 3.06
N LEU A 50 -4.95 0.49 4.25
CA LEU A 50 -6.05 -0.48 4.42
C LEU A 50 -7.27 -0.08 3.60
N ALA A 51 -7.65 1.20 3.66
CA ALA A 51 -8.75 1.74 2.89
C ALA A 51 -8.52 1.67 1.37
N ALA A 52 -7.27 1.77 0.91
CA ALA A 52 -6.92 1.56 -0.49
C ALA A 52 -7.00 0.07 -0.88
N ALA A 53 -6.54 -0.83 -0.02
CA ALA A 53 -6.59 -2.27 -0.24
C ALA A 53 -8.05 -2.76 -0.41
N GLU A 54 -8.98 -2.32 0.44
CA GLU A 54 -10.41 -2.67 0.31
C GLU A 54 -11.02 -2.22 -1.03
N ARG A 55 -10.63 -1.05 -1.54
CA ARG A 55 -11.16 -0.49 -2.80
C ARG A 55 -10.52 -1.11 -4.05
N LEU A 56 -9.34 -1.69 -3.92
CA LEU A 56 -8.58 -2.30 -5.01
C LEU A 56 -8.75 -3.81 -5.06
N SER A 57 -9.40 -4.41 -4.06
CA SER A 57 -9.65 -5.85 -3.97
C SER A 57 -10.54 -6.34 -5.10
#